data_AF-A0A843HGU2-F1
#
_entry.id   AF-A0A843HGU2-F1
#
_cell.length_a   1.000
_cell.length_b   1.000
_cell.length_c   1.000
_cell.angle_alpha   90.00
_cell.angle_beta   90.00
_cell.angle_gamma   90.00
#
_symmetry.space_group_name_H-M   'P 1'
#
loop_
_entity.id
_entity.type
_entity.pdbx_description
1 polymer ?
#
loop_
_entity_poly.entity_id
_entity_poly.type
_entity_poly.pdbx_seq_one_letter_code
_entity_poly.pdbx_strand_id
1 'polypeptide(L)' 'TLLDENNTPVANAVIKIKIDSKETIVHTNGQGEYSIEYTPTDAQTKHIEVIYECDDRYSGTHKTSTLSIK' A
#
# COMPACT_ATOMS: atom_id res chain seq x y z
N THR A 1 -6.69 2.41 -0.38
CA THR A 1 -7.77 1.47 -0.08
C THR A 1 -7.72 0.32 -1.07
N LEU A 2 -8.00 -0.89 -0.62
CA LEU A 2 -8.10 -2.10 -1.44
C LEU A 2 -9.58 -2.53 -1.53
N LEU A 3 -10.09 -2.59 -2.76
CA LEU A 3 -11.45 -3.00 -3.07
C LEU A 3 -11.40 -4.12 -4.13
N ASP A 4 -12.40 -5.01 -4.10
CA ASP A 4 -12.60 -6.00 -5.16
C ASP A 4 -13.29 -5.40 -6.40
N GLU A 5 -13.54 -6.23 -7.42
CA GLU A 5 -14.18 -5.80 -8.66
C GLU A 5 -15.61 -5.25 -8.49
N ASN A 6 -16.27 -5.55 -7.37
CA ASN A 6 -17.61 -5.08 -7.02
C ASN A 6 -17.58 -3.85 -6.10
N ASN A 7 -16.40 -3.24 -5.89
CA ASN A 7 -16.15 -2.18 -4.92
C ASN A 7 -16.38 -2.61 -3.46
N THR A 8 -16.31 -3.91 -3.16
CA THR A 8 -16.39 -4.42 -1.79
C THR A 8 -15.02 -4.27 -1.13
N PRO A 9 -14.96 -3.76 0.12
CA PRO A 9 -13.70 -3.68 0.83
C PRO A 9 -13.06 -5.04 1.14
N VAL A 10 -11.78 -5.17 0.84
CA VAL A 10 -11.00 -6.36 1.21
C VAL A 10 -10.35 -6.12 2.57
N ALA A 11 -10.92 -6.70 3.62
CA ALA A 11 -10.46 -6.53 5.00
C ALA A 11 -9.35 -7.52 5.38
N ASN A 12 -8.47 -7.11 6.30
CA ASN A 12 -7.34 -7.90 6.82
C ASN A 12 -6.36 -8.42 5.74
N ALA A 13 -6.35 -7.81 4.55
CA ALA A 13 -5.40 -8.13 3.49
C ALA A 13 -4.00 -7.60 3.86
N VAL A 14 -2.99 -8.41 3.59
CA VAL A 14 -1.58 -8.04 3.80
C VAL A 14 -1.12 -7.14 2.66
N ILE A 15 -0.78 -5.90 2.99
CA ILE A 15 -0.26 -4.91 2.05
C ILE A 15 1.20 -4.65 2.36
N LYS A 16 2.07 -4.84 1.37
CA LYS A 16 3.47 -4.43 1.42
C LYS A 16 3.58 -3.02 0.83
N ILE A 17 4.08 -2.09 1.61
CA ILE A 17 4.35 -0.71 1.18
C ILE A 17 5.86 -0.53 1.20
N LYS A 18 6.45 -0.18 0.05
CA LYS A 18 7.85 0.17 -0.07
C LYS A 18 7.97 1.66 -0.28
N ILE A 19 8.80 2.31 0.52
CA ILE A 19 9.24 3.69 0.28
C ILE A 19 10.73 3.63 0.03
N ASP A 20 11.14 3.92 -1.19
CA ASP A 20 12.47 3.65 -1.74
C ASP A 20 12.85 2.17 -1.54
N SER A 21 13.86 1.88 -0.72
CA SER A 21 14.29 0.50 -0.40
C SER A 21 13.68 -0.06 0.88
N LYS A 22 12.89 0.73 1.62
CA LYS A 22 12.34 0.32 2.92
C LYS A 22 10.93 -0.26 2.78
N GLU A 23 10.77 -1.52 3.15
CA GLU A 23 9.49 -2.21 3.17
C GLU A 23 8.80 -2.10 4.54
N THR A 24 7.49 -1.92 4.53
CA THR A 24 6.61 -1.97 5.70
C THR A 24 5.38 -2.80 5.35
N ILE A 25 4.99 -3.69 6.25
CA ILE A 25 3.80 -4.54 6.09
C ILE A 25 2.69 -3.98 6.98
N VAL A 26 1.51 -3.77 6.38
CA VAL A 26 0.29 -3.36 7.08
C VAL A 26 -0.88 -4.24 6.67
N HIS A 27 -1.93 -4.23 7.47
CA HIS A 27 -3.18 -4.91 7.15
C HIS A 27 -4.25 -3.89 6.83
N THR A 28 -5.12 -4.21 5.88
CA THR A 28 -6.31 -3.41 5.65
C THR A 28 -7.29 -3.54 6.81
N ASN A 29 -7.97 -2.45 7.16
CA ASN A 29 -9.06 -2.45 8.14
C ASN A 29 -10.36 -3.05 7.54
N GLY A 30 -11.44 -3.07 8.32
CA GLY A 30 -12.76 -3.56 7.87
C GLY A 30 -13.35 -2.81 6.66
N GLN A 31 -12.85 -1.63 6.34
CA GLN A 31 -13.22 -0.81 5.18
C GLN A 31 -12.19 -0.89 4.05
N GLY A 32 -11.25 -1.84 4.10
CA GLY A 32 -10.22 -2.02 3.07
C GLY A 32 -9.16 -0.92 3.08
N GLU A 33 -9.16 -0.05 4.08
CA GLU A 33 -8.23 1.07 4.18
C GLU A 33 -6.95 0.64 4.88
N TYR A 34 -5.85 1.25 4.48
CA TYR A 34 -4.53 1.03 5.05
C TYR A 34 -3.77 2.36 5.00
N SER A 35 -2.93 2.60 5.99
CA SER A 35 -2.10 3.79 6.07
C SER A 35 -0.80 3.47 6.78
N ILE A 36 0.23 4.27 6.50
CA ILE A 36 1.48 4.29 7.25
C ILE A 36 1.80 5.75 7.58
N GLU A 37 2.42 5.95 8.73
CA GLU A 37 3.07 7.22 9.04
C GLU A 37 4.48 7.20 8.44
N TYR A 38 4.83 8.26 7.72
CA TYR A 38 6.15 8.43 7.13
C TYR A 38 6.67 9.82 7.43
N THR A 39 7.82 9.89 8.11
CA THR A 39 8.55 11.13 8.34
C THR A 39 9.76 11.15 7.42
N PRO A 40 9.82 12.04 6.42
CA PRO A 40 11.00 12.14 5.57
C PRO A 40 12.23 12.64 6.31
N THR A 41 13.39 12.08 5.98
CA THR A 41 14.69 12.47 6.54
C THR A 41 15.46 13.44 5.66
N ASP A 42 15.03 13.62 4.42
CA ASP A 42 15.66 14.43 3.40
C ASP A 42 14.60 14.98 2.43
N ALA A 43 14.98 16.00 1.64
CA ALA A 43 14.10 16.66 0.69
C ALA A 43 14.10 16.00 -0.71
N GLN A 44 14.40 14.70 -0.81
CA GLN A 44 14.40 14.00 -2.10
C GLN A 44 13.02 13.42 -2.41
N THR A 45 12.72 13.29 -3.70
CA THR A 45 11.54 12.55 -4.15
C THR A 45 11.62 11.10 -3.68
N LYS A 46 10.54 10.59 -3.10
CA LYS A 46 10.42 9.21 -2.64
C LYS A 46 9.62 8.38 -3.64
N HIS A 47 10.12 7.18 -3.93
CA HIS A 47 9.40 6.20 -4.74
C HIS A 47 8.56 5.31 -3.84
N ILE A 48 7.26 5.25 -4.09
CA ILE A 48 6.33 4.46 -3.29
C ILE A 48 5.79 3.32 -4.13
N GLU A 49 5.94 2.09 -3.65
CA GLU A 49 5.31 0.91 -4.23
C GLU A 49 4.34 0.33 -3.21
N VAL A 50 3.13 -0.03 -3.67
CA VAL A 50 2.11 -0.68 -2.87
C VAL A 50 1.74 -1.99 -3.55
N ILE A 51 1.97 -3.08 -2.83
CA ILE A 51 1.86 -4.44 -3.35
C ILE A 51 0.89 -5.23 -2.47
N TYR A 52 -0.11 -5.80 -3.14
CA TYR A 52 -0.93 -6.90 -2.65
C TYR A 52 -0.61 -8.10 -3.53
N GLU A 53 -0.01 -9.17 -3.00
CA GLU A 53 0.55 -10.27 -3.81
C GLU A 53 -0.55 -11.13 -4.44
N CYS A 54 -1.53 -11.54 -3.64
CA CYS A 54 -2.78 -12.25 -3.93
C CYS A 54 -3.19 -13.01 -2.64
N ASP A 55 -4.39 -13.56 -2.63
CA ASP A 55 -4.78 -14.64 -1.70
C ASP A 55 -5.65 -15.68 -2.44
N ASP A 56 -6.26 -16.60 -1.69
CA ASP A 56 -7.15 -17.64 -2.25
C ASP A 56 -8.43 -17.07 -2.91
N ARG A 57 -8.75 -15.79 -2.69
CA ARG A 57 -10.02 -15.16 -3.10
C ARG A 57 -9.82 -14.05 -4.13
N TYR A 58 -8.72 -13.31 -4.05
CA TYR A 58 -8.47 -12.09 -4.81
C TYR A 58 -7.08 -12.13 -5.46
N SER A 59 -7.04 -11.75 -6.74
CA SER A 59 -5.80 -11.58 -7.48
C SER A 59 -4.96 -10.43 -6.93
N GLY A 60 -3.65 -10.54 -7.11
CA GLY A 60 -2.70 -9.51 -6.71
C GLY A 60 -2.87 -8.19 -7.46
N THR A 61 -2.39 -7.11 -6.84
CA THR A 61 -2.27 -5.81 -7.49
C THR A 61 -0.98 -5.12 -7.06
N HIS A 62 -0.39 -4.37 -8.00
CA HIS A 62 0.80 -3.57 -7.76
C HIS A 62 0.54 -2.16 -8.28
N LYS A 63 0.74 -1.16 -7.43
CA LYS A 63 0.69 0.26 -7.81
C LYS A 63 1.94 0.98 -7.35
N THR A 64 2.36 1.94 -8.15
CA THR A 64 3.50 2.81 -7.85
C THR A 64 3.06 4.27 -7.83
N SER A 65 3.76 5.07 -7.04
CA SER A 65 3.56 6.51 -6.92
C SER A 65 4.86 7.20 -6.53
N THR A 66 4.90 8.52 -6.62
CA THR A 66 6.04 9.32 -6.20
C THR A 66 5.59 10.45 -5.29
N LEU A 67 6.39 10.73 -4.26
CA LEU A 67 6.15 11.83 -3.33
C LEU A 67 7.33 12.81 -3.41
N SER A 68 7.08 13.98 -3.98
CA SER A 68 8.06 15.08 -3.98
C SER A 68 7.97 15.90 -2.71
N ILE A 69 9.07 15.99 -1.99
CA ILE A 69 9.21 16.81 -0.78
C ILE A 69 9.82 18.15 -1.21
N LYS A 70 9.24 19.26 -0.75
CA LYS A 70 9.68 20.63 -1.06
C LYS A 70 10.10 21.36 0.20
#